data_AF-A0A0C9VQE2-F1
#
_entry.id   AF-A0A0C9VQE2-F1
#
_cell.length_a   1.000
_cell.length_b   1.000
_cell.length_c   1.000
_cell.angle_alpha   90.00
_cell.angle_beta   90.00
_cell.angle_gamma   90.00
#
_symmetry.space_group_name_H-M   'P 1'
#
loop_
_entity.id
_entity.type
_entity.pdbx_description
1 polymer ?
#
loop_
_entity_poly.entity_id
_entity_poly.type
_entity_poly.pdbx_seq_one_letter_code
_entity_poly.pdbx_strand_id
1 'polypeptide(L)' 'LAYVEWFTPFAKPVMPLRMSEVSYSSRNGRLMGEVIEVSSIRRSCHMVPKLGK' A
#
# COMPACT_ATOMS: atom_id res chain seq x y z
N LEU A 1 12.45 -2.31 -14.59
CA LEU A 1 12.40 -2.00 -13.15
C LEU A 1 11.27 -1.01 -12.91
N ALA A 2 10.68 -1.02 -11.72
CA ALA A 2 9.68 -0.05 -11.28
C ALA A 2 10.01 0.43 -9.88
N TYR A 3 9.87 1.73 -9.64
CA TYR A 3 9.90 2.30 -8.30
C TYR A 3 8.50 2.17 -7.68
N VAL A 4 8.43 1.65 -6.47
CA VAL A 4 7.18 1.52 -5.70
C VAL A 4 7.34 2.16 -4.34
N GLU A 5 6.23 2.66 -3.80
CA GLU A 5 6.10 3.04 -2.39
C GLU A 5 5.26 1.98 -1.68
N TRP A 6 5.74 1.52 -0.53
CA TRP A 6 5.09 0.47 0.23
C TRP A 6 3.94 1.03 1.08
N PHE A 7 2.85 0.27 1.17
CA PHE A 7 1.76 0.51 2.13
C PHE A 7 1.96 -0.33 3.39
N THR A 8 1.22 -0.01 4.46
CA THR A 8 1.10 -0.87 5.65
C THR A 8 0.50 -2.23 5.28
N PRO A 9 0.81 -3.32 6.01
CA PRO A 9 0.18 -4.61 5.81
C PRO A 9 -1.35 -4.53 5.84
N PHE A 10 -2.03 -5.37 5.06
CA PHE A 10 -3.49 -5.39 5.02
C PHE A 10 -4.07 -5.65 6.40
N ALA A 11 -4.91 -4.72 6.85
CA ALA A 11 -5.69 -4.85 8.07
C ALA A 11 -7.06 -5.48 7.78
N LYS A 12 -7.86 -5.67 8.85
CA LYS A 12 -9.25 -6.10 8.75
C LYS A 12 -10.00 -5.22 7.74
N PRO A 13 -10.75 -5.80 6.79
CA PRO A 13 -11.51 -5.04 5.82
C PRO A 13 -12.52 -4.11 6.50
N VAL A 14 -12.67 -2.90 5.95
CA VAL A 14 -13.69 -1.95 6.38
C VAL A 14 -15.03 -2.39 5.80
N MET A 15 -16.04 -2.49 6.67
CA MET A 15 -17.41 -2.81 6.26
C MET A 15 -18.19 -1.52 5.96
N PRO A 16 -19.11 -1.53 4.98
CA PRO A 16 -19.55 -2.69 4.17
C PRO A 16 -18.69 -2.96 2.93
N LEU A 17 -17.67 -2.13 2.67
CA LEU A 17 -16.88 -2.15 1.44
C LEU A 17 -16.10 -3.45 1.21
N ARG A 18 -15.80 -4.21 2.28
CA ARG A 18 -14.97 -5.42 2.24
C ARG A 18 -13.60 -5.19 1.59
N MET A 19 -13.09 -3.96 1.69
CA MET A 19 -11.76 -3.56 1.22
C MET A 19 -10.87 -3.28 2.43
N SER A 20 -9.59 -3.63 2.34
CA SER A 20 -8.62 -3.27 3.38
C SER A 20 -8.29 -1.78 3.32
N GLU A 21 -8.34 -1.14 4.49
CA GLU A 21 -7.79 0.20 4.67
C GLU A 21 -6.25 0.10 4.72
N VAL A 22 -5.58 0.99 4.00
CA VAL A 22 -4.10 1.04 3.94
C VAL A 22 -3.60 2.48 4.04
N SER A 23 -2.47 2.68 4.71
CA SER A 23 -1.72 3.94 4.68
C SER A 23 -0.31 3.70 4.15
N TYR A 24 0.37 4.75 3.69
CA TYR A 24 1.77 4.60 3.31
C TYR A 24 2.63 4.12 4.47
N SER A 25 3.55 3.19 4.19
CA SER A 25 4.60 2.80 5.11
C SER A 25 5.66 3.90 5.15
N SER A 26 5.94 4.40 6.35
CA SER A 26 6.97 5.42 6.55
C SER A 26 7.86 5.07 7.73
N ARG A 27 9.13 5.47 7.64
CA ARG A 27 10.10 5.36 8.72
C ARG A 27 10.79 6.71 8.90
N ASN A 28 10.77 7.23 10.12
CA ASN A 28 11.31 8.56 10.45
C ASN A 28 10.77 9.68 9.54
N GLY A 29 9.46 9.66 9.24
CA GLY A 29 8.79 10.65 8.40
C GLY A 29 9.07 10.53 6.90
N ARG A 30 9.80 9.49 6.47
CA ARG A 30 10.13 9.26 5.06
C ARG A 30 9.40 8.03 4.55
N LEU A 31 8.80 8.15 3.36
CA LEU A 31 8.12 7.03 2.70
C LEU A 31 9.11 5.90 2.42
N MET A 32 8.67 4.67 2.65
CA MET A 32 9.45 3.48 2.32
C MET A 32 9.20 3.13 0.86
N GLY A 33 10.22 3.34 0.03
CA GLY A 33 10.19 2.98 -1.38
C GLY A 33 11.30 2.02 -1.76
N GLU A 34 11.09 1.28 -2.83
CA GLU A 34 11.98 0.23 -3.33
C GLU A 34 11.92 0.18 -4.87
N VAL A 35 13.02 -0.22 -5.50
CA VAL A 35 13.05 -0.53 -6.92
C VAL A 35 12.92 -2.03 -7.10
N ILE A 36 11.83 -2.48 -7.72
CA ILE A 36 11.53 -3.88 -7.94
C ILE A 36 11.60 -4.24 -9.43
N GLU A 37 11.75 -5.54 -9.72
CA GLU A 37 11.49 -6.03 -11.07
C GLU A 37 10.01 -5.89 -11.43
N VAL A 38 9.71 -5.50 -12.67
CA VAL A 38 8.31 -5.33 -13.14
C VAL A 38 7.58 -6.68 -13.13
N SER A 39 8.31 -7.78 -13.36
CA SER A 39 7.84 -9.17 -13.26
C SER A 39 7.26 -9.52 -11.86
N SER A 40 7.68 -8.82 -10.81
CA SER A 40 7.17 -9.02 -9.45
C SER A 40 5.77 -8.43 -9.24
N ILE A 41 5.30 -7.56 -10.14
CA ILE A 41 3.95 -6.96 -10.06
C ILE A 41 2.93 -7.95 -10.61
N ARG A 42 2.13 -8.54 -9.71
CA ARG A 42 1.14 -9.56 -10.09
C ARG A 42 -0.12 -8.98 -10.72
N ARG A 43 -0.76 -8.02 -10.05
CA ARG A 43 -2.01 -7.38 -10.47
C ARG A 43 -2.33 -6.17 -9.62
N SER A 44 -3.21 -5.31 -10.14
CA SER A 44 -3.86 -4.26 -9.35
C SER A 44 -4.85 -4.86 -8.33
N CYS A 45 -5.06 -4.16 -7.23
CA CYS A 45 -6.11 -4.44 -6.25
C CYS A 45 -6.81 -3.15 -5.82
N HIS A 46 -8.05 -3.26 -5.34
CA HIS A 46 -8.80 -2.14 -4.80
C HIS A 46 -8.60 -2.07 -3.29
N MET A 47 -8.29 -0.88 -2.80
CA MET A 47 -8.02 -0.61 -1.38
C MET A 47 -8.67 0.71 -0.98
N VAL A 48 -8.93 0.88 0.30
CA VAL A 48 -9.38 2.17 0.84
C VAL A 48 -8.14 2.93 1.33
N PRO A 49 -7.76 4.04 0.69
CA PRO A 49 -6.64 4.82 1.18
C PRO A 49 -7.04 5.51 2.49
N LYS A 50 -6.25 5.32 3.54
CA LYS A 50 -6.31 6.15 4.72
C LYS A 50 -5.55 7.44 4.43
N LEU A 51 -6.29 8.44 3.98
CA LEU A 51 -5.74 9.76 3.71
C LEU A 51 -5.63 10.53 5.03
N GLY A 52 -4.40 10.86 5.43
CA GLY A 52 -4.11 11.77 6.54
C GLY A 52 -4.02 11.16 7.93
N LYS A 53 -3.54 12.01 8.84
CA LYS A 53 -3.87 12.03 10.26
C LYS A 53 -4.70 13.29 10.49
#